data_AF-A0A7M3XT85-F1
#
_entry.id   AF-A0A7M3XT85-F1
#
_cell.length_a   1.000
_cell.length_b   1.000
_cell.length_c   1.000
_cell.angle_alpha   90.00
_cell.angle_beta   90.00
_cell.angle_gamma   90.00
#
_symmetry.space_group_name_H-M   'P 1'
#
loop_
_entity.id
_entity.type
_entity.pdbx_description
1 polymer ?
#
loop_
_entity_poly.entity_id
_entity_poly.type
_entity_poly.pdbx_seq_one_letter_code
_entity_poly.pdbx_strand_id
1 'polypeptide(L)'
;RRRVIIRDLKTSEKKPSDRNREGLLNELQLAIYSRAWEINHPGDLVVGAGISTIGHSTEHLVEPSANHRSELESLSVGTTTSLTSRLHRFPDESTDPKSDPFRAWMAQRLSVALGVAHGAVEGRVHPTPSKSACRYCPVSSICAVKMEEDY
;
A
#
# COMPACT_ATOMS: atom_id res chain seq x y z
N ARG A 1 -21.57 7.74 9.15
CA ARG A 1 -20.76 6.96 8.19
C ARG A 1 -20.05 5.86 8.98
N ARG A 2 -20.18 4.58 8.62
CA ARG A 2 -19.47 3.49 9.33
C ARG A 2 -17.97 3.61 9.06
N ARG A 3 -17.15 3.46 10.10
CA ARG A 3 -15.68 3.52 10.01
C ARG A 3 -15.14 2.12 9.81
N VAL A 4 -14.28 1.94 8.81
CA VAL A 4 -13.79 0.63 8.37
C VAL A 4 -12.27 0.63 8.34
N ILE A 5 -11.66 -0.50 8.71
CA ILE A 5 -10.22 -0.72 8.55
C ILE A 5 -10.04 -1.90 7.60
N ILE A 6 -9.19 -1.75 6.60
CA ILE A 6 -8.82 -2.84 5.70
C ILE A 6 -7.52 -3.45 6.18
N ARG A 7 -7.54 -4.74 6.54
CA ARG A 7 -6.35 -5.49 6.92
C ARG A 7 -6.16 -6.70 6.02
N ASP A 8 -4.95 -6.81 5.50
CA ASP A 8 -4.51 -7.96 4.73
C ASP A 8 -3.70 -8.91 5.63
N LEU A 9 -3.97 -10.21 5.54
CA LEU A 9 -3.28 -11.25 6.32
C LEU A 9 -2.17 -11.82 5.47
N LYS A 10 -0.93 -11.79 5.97
CA LYS A 10 0.25 -12.29 5.24
C LYS A 10 1.14 -13.11 6.15
N THR A 11 1.77 -14.12 5.58
CA THR A 11 2.90 -14.81 6.20
C THR A 11 4.21 -14.21 5.70
N SER A 12 5.20 -14.06 6.59
CA SER A 12 6.50 -13.47 6.22
C SER A 12 7.60 -13.86 7.21
N GLU A 13 8.77 -14.17 6.67
CA GLU A 13 10.03 -14.32 7.44
C GLU A 13 10.69 -12.96 7.76
N LYS A 14 10.30 -11.89 7.05
CA LYS A 14 10.73 -10.51 7.36
C LYS A 14 10.04 -10.00 8.62
N LYS A 15 10.64 -8.99 9.27
CA LYS A 15 10.01 -8.25 10.38
C LYS A 15 8.62 -7.73 9.95
N PRO A 16 7.57 -7.85 10.80
CA PRO A 16 6.23 -7.35 10.49
C PRO A 16 6.19 -5.89 10.02
N SER A 17 6.98 -5.02 10.65
CA SER A 17 7.10 -3.61 10.29
C SER A 17 7.60 -3.38 8.86
N ASP A 18 8.62 -4.14 8.43
CA ASP A 18 9.18 -4.06 7.09
C ASP A 18 8.16 -4.54 6.05
N ARG A 19 7.43 -5.63 6.35
CA ARG A 19 6.38 -6.15 5.48
C ARG A 19 5.21 -5.18 5.33
N ASN A 20 4.76 -4.58 6.44
CA ASN A 20 3.70 -3.57 6.43
C ASN A 20 4.12 -2.33 5.62
N ARG A 21 5.36 -1.86 5.80
CA ARG A 21 5.91 -0.74 5.04
C ARG A 21 5.99 -1.04 3.55
N GLU A 22 6.45 -2.24 3.18
CA GLU A 22 6.47 -2.70 1.78
C GLU A 22 5.06 -2.72 1.18
N GLY A 23 4.08 -3.31 1.88
CA GLY A 23 2.69 -3.37 1.42
C GLY A 23 2.00 -2.02 1.27
N LEU A 24 2.32 -1.05 2.13
CA LEU A 24 1.77 0.31 2.03
C LEU A 24 2.46 1.15 0.94
N LEU A 25 3.79 1.11 0.86
CA LEU A 25 4.55 2.08 0.05
C LEU A 25 4.92 1.56 -1.35
N ASN A 26 5.10 0.25 -1.51
CA ASN A 26 5.58 -0.34 -2.76
C ASN A 26 4.47 -1.07 -3.52
N GLU A 27 3.42 -1.53 -2.82
CA GLU A 27 2.33 -2.30 -3.41
C GLU A 27 1.06 -1.45 -3.59
N LEU A 28 0.10 -1.98 -4.37
CA LEU A 28 -1.17 -1.33 -4.67
C LEU A 28 -2.36 -1.96 -3.94
N GLN A 29 -2.18 -3.17 -3.40
CA GLN A 29 -3.24 -4.05 -2.90
C GLN A 29 -4.13 -3.35 -1.85
N LEU A 30 -3.53 -2.78 -0.80
CA LEU A 30 -4.28 -2.15 0.30
C LEU A 30 -5.08 -0.93 -0.13
N ALA A 31 -4.53 -0.08 -1.01
CA ALA A 31 -5.21 1.11 -1.51
C ALA A 31 -6.39 0.74 -2.43
N ILE A 32 -6.21 -0.26 -3.30
CA ILE A 32 -7.27 -0.77 -4.17
C ILE A 32 -8.41 -1.36 -3.33
N TYR A 33 -8.11 -2.20 -2.33
CA TYR A 33 -9.13 -2.75 -1.44
C TYR A 33 -9.87 -1.68 -0.65
N SER A 34 -9.13 -0.70 -0.12
CA SER A 34 -9.72 0.43 0.61
C SER A 34 -10.70 1.21 -0.27
N ARG A 35 -10.32 1.53 -1.49
CA ARG A 35 -11.20 2.28 -2.39
C ARG A 35 -12.36 1.45 -2.90
N ALA A 36 -12.12 0.19 -3.26
CA ALA A 36 -13.16 -0.73 -3.69
C ALA A 36 -14.23 -0.89 -2.60
N TRP A 37 -13.84 -0.95 -1.33
CA TRP A 37 -14.78 -1.00 -0.23
C TRP A 37 -15.68 0.24 -0.18
N GLU A 38 -15.10 1.45 -0.22
CA GLU A 38 -15.86 2.69 -0.17
C GLU A 38 -16.82 2.87 -1.36
N ILE A 39 -16.46 2.37 -2.54
CA ILE A 39 -17.32 2.41 -3.74
C ILE A 39 -18.50 1.44 -3.59
N ASN A 40 -18.25 0.22 -3.13
CA ASN A 40 -19.28 -0.82 -3.02
C ASN A 40 -20.17 -0.68 -1.78
N HIS A 41 -19.76 0.13 -0.80
CA HIS A 41 -20.52 0.38 0.42
C HIS A 41 -20.73 1.90 0.64
N PRO A 42 -21.68 2.52 -0.08
CA PRO A 42 -22.03 3.92 0.16
C PRO A 42 -22.42 4.13 1.63
N GLY A 43 -21.81 5.12 2.28
CA GLY A 43 -22.00 5.35 3.72
C GLY A 43 -20.93 4.73 4.62
N ASP A 44 -19.92 4.08 4.05
CA ASP A 44 -18.71 3.64 4.75
C ASP A 44 -17.50 4.51 4.41
N LEU A 45 -16.59 4.66 5.37
CA LEU A 45 -15.31 5.33 5.21
C LEU A 45 -14.19 4.41 5.70
N VAL A 46 -13.22 4.12 4.84
CA VAL A 46 -12.05 3.35 5.26
C VAL A 46 -11.09 4.28 5.98
N VAL A 47 -10.97 4.21 7.31
CA VAL A 47 -10.20 5.11 8.16
C VAL A 47 -8.81 4.59 8.53
N GLY A 48 -8.44 3.41 8.05
CA GLY A 48 -7.09 2.88 8.18
C GLY A 48 -6.88 1.65 7.31
N ALA A 49 -5.63 1.35 7.00
CA ALA A 49 -5.25 0.14 6.28
C ALA A 49 -3.91 -0.40 6.77
N GLY A 50 -3.69 -1.71 6.68
CA GLY A 50 -2.40 -2.28 7.06
C GLY A 50 -2.34 -3.80 6.88
N ILE A 51 -1.24 -4.38 7.36
CA ILE A 51 -0.97 -5.81 7.26
C ILE A 51 -0.90 -6.43 8.65
N SER A 52 -1.60 -7.54 8.81
CA SER A 52 -1.37 -8.47 9.90
C SER A 52 -0.38 -9.52 9.43
N THR A 53 0.83 -9.47 9.98
CA THR A 53 1.90 -10.40 9.62
C THR A 53 1.90 -11.55 10.62
N ILE A 54 1.90 -12.78 10.10
CA ILE A 54 1.96 -14.02 10.87
C ILE A 54 3.28 -14.71 10.52
N GLY A 55 4.15 -14.91 11.49
CA GLY A 55 5.43 -15.58 11.32
C GLY A 55 6.01 -15.96 12.69
N HIS A 56 7.31 -15.78 12.88
CA HIS A 56 7.93 -15.95 14.20
C HIS A 56 7.34 -14.99 15.25
N SER A 57 7.01 -13.75 14.84
CA SER A 57 6.18 -12.83 15.59
C SER A 57 4.89 -12.55 14.82
N THR A 58 3.79 -12.35 15.56
CA THR A 58 2.52 -11.88 15.01
C THR A 58 2.32 -10.43 15.40
N GLU A 59 2.12 -9.56 14.41
CA GLU A 59 1.83 -8.16 14.66
C GLU A 59 0.77 -7.64 13.70
N HIS A 60 -0.18 -6.87 14.25
CA HIS A 60 -1.29 -6.27 13.53
C HIS A 60 -1.01 -4.78 13.34
N LEU A 61 -0.41 -4.42 12.21
CA LEU A 61 -0.06 -3.04 11.92
C LEU A 61 -1.20 -2.34 11.17
N VAL A 62 -1.47 -1.08 11.52
CA VAL A 62 -2.49 -0.26 10.88
C VAL A 62 -1.93 1.15 10.68
N GLU A 63 -1.96 1.64 9.44
CA GLU A 63 -1.77 3.06 9.14
C GLU A 63 -3.13 3.77 9.22
N PRO A 64 -3.36 4.63 10.23
CA PRO A 64 -4.62 5.34 10.38
C PRO A 64 -4.64 6.61 9.54
N SER A 65 -5.85 7.01 9.10
CA SER A 65 -6.15 8.38 8.70
C SER A 65 -5.84 9.33 9.86
N ALA A 66 -5.19 10.46 9.56
CA ALA A 66 -4.80 11.45 10.56
C ALA A 66 -6.02 11.95 11.36
N ASN A 67 -7.14 12.15 10.68
CA ASN A 67 -8.40 12.60 11.30
C ASN A 67 -9.05 11.56 12.23
N HIS A 68 -8.61 10.31 12.19
CA HIS A 68 -9.16 9.20 12.99
C HIS A 68 -8.12 8.52 13.87
N ARG A 69 -6.88 9.02 13.92
CA ARG A 69 -5.79 8.37 14.65
C ARG A 69 -6.13 8.16 16.13
N SER A 70 -6.51 9.22 16.84
CA SER A 70 -6.77 9.16 18.29
C SER A 70 -7.91 8.18 18.62
N GLU A 71 -8.92 8.13 17.76
CA GLU A 71 -10.01 7.17 17.86
C GLU A 71 -9.47 5.72 17.71
N LEU A 72 -8.70 5.45 16.67
CA LEU A 72 -8.16 4.10 16.41
C LEU A 72 -7.20 3.63 17.50
N GLU A 73 -6.36 4.54 18.02
CA GLU A 73 -5.45 4.27 19.13
C GLU A 73 -6.22 3.94 20.42
N SER A 74 -7.35 4.61 20.67
CA SER A 74 -8.21 4.33 21.83
C SER A 74 -8.94 2.97 21.75
N LEU A 75 -9.16 2.47 20.53
CA LEU A 75 -9.89 1.22 20.27
C LEU A 75 -8.98 -0.01 20.23
N SER A 76 -7.67 0.13 20.45
CA SER A 76 -6.69 -0.97 20.45
C SER A 76 -6.75 -1.84 19.18
N VAL A 77 -6.91 -1.21 18.00
CA VAL A 77 -7.09 -1.92 16.72
C VAL A 77 -5.83 -2.62 16.20
N GLY A 78 -4.71 -2.51 16.91
CA GLY A 78 -3.38 -2.99 16.53
C GLY A 78 -2.31 -1.92 16.80
N THR A 79 -1.08 -2.17 16.37
CA THR A 79 0.01 -1.19 16.41
C THR A 79 -0.22 -0.16 15.30
N THR A 80 -0.43 1.11 15.68
CA THR A 80 -0.58 2.18 14.69
C THR A 80 0.77 2.64 14.14
N THR A 81 0.86 2.86 12.83
CA THR A 81 2.04 3.42 12.15
C THR A 81 1.79 4.86 11.71
N SER A 82 2.81 5.59 11.26
CA SER A 82 2.68 6.97 10.75
C SER A 82 3.40 7.18 9.41
N LEU A 83 3.46 6.13 8.58
CA LEU A 83 4.23 6.07 7.34
C LEU A 83 3.74 7.08 6.29
N THR A 84 2.44 7.34 6.20
CA THR A 84 1.87 8.25 5.19
C THR A 84 2.13 9.71 5.52
N SER A 85 2.19 10.04 6.81
CA SER A 85 2.22 11.42 7.32
C SER A 85 3.32 12.31 6.75
N ARG A 86 4.49 11.73 6.45
CA ARG A 86 5.65 12.46 5.92
C ARG A 86 5.90 12.25 4.43
N LEU A 87 5.17 11.33 3.80
CA LEU A 87 5.46 10.85 2.46
C LEU A 87 4.41 11.21 1.43
N HIS A 88 3.20 11.58 1.85
CA HIS A 88 2.07 11.80 0.96
C HIS A 88 1.35 13.11 1.27
N ARG A 89 1.12 13.88 0.21
CA ARG A 89 0.25 15.06 0.14
C ARG A 89 -0.40 15.09 -1.24
N PHE A 90 -1.50 15.82 -1.42
CA PHE A 90 -2.01 16.01 -2.77
C PHE A 90 -1.07 16.93 -3.59
N PRO A 91 -0.94 16.72 -4.92
CA PRO A 91 0.02 17.45 -5.74
C PRO A 91 -0.20 18.97 -5.76
N ASP A 92 -1.44 19.41 -5.62
CA ASP A 92 -1.90 20.81 -5.65
C ASP A 92 -1.75 21.54 -4.30
N GLU A 93 -1.28 20.85 -3.25
CA GLU A 93 -1.03 21.47 -1.95
C GLU A 93 0.31 22.21 -1.88
N SER A 94 0.36 23.20 -0.97
CA SER A 94 1.59 23.94 -0.64
C SER A 94 2.56 23.09 0.20
N THR A 95 3.65 23.72 0.65
CA THR A 95 4.60 23.13 1.59
C THR A 95 4.04 22.87 2.99
N ASP A 96 2.83 23.38 3.29
CA ASP A 96 2.09 23.15 4.53
C ASP A 96 0.75 22.46 4.19
N PRO A 97 0.77 21.16 3.85
CA PRO A 97 -0.42 20.43 3.42
C PRO A 97 -1.45 20.32 4.55
N LYS A 98 -2.73 20.46 4.20
CA LYS A 98 -3.86 20.40 5.14
C LYS A 98 -4.71 19.15 4.95
N SER A 99 -4.53 18.46 3.82
CA SER A 99 -5.21 17.22 3.54
C SER A 99 -4.77 16.10 4.47
N ASP A 100 -5.62 15.08 4.56
CA ASP A 100 -5.29 13.86 5.28
C ASP A 100 -4.26 13.04 4.46
N PRO A 101 -3.06 12.76 4.99
CA PRO A 101 -2.00 12.06 4.26
C PRO A 101 -2.36 10.63 3.84
N PHE A 102 -3.25 9.95 4.60
CA PHE A 102 -3.74 8.63 4.23
C PHE A 102 -4.66 8.71 2.99
N ARG A 103 -5.42 9.80 2.83
CA ARG A 103 -6.19 10.05 1.60
C ARG A 103 -5.29 10.35 0.42
N ALA A 104 -4.26 11.17 0.62
CA ALA A 104 -3.27 11.45 -0.41
C ALA A 104 -2.53 10.17 -0.85
N TRP A 105 -2.17 9.31 0.10
CA TRP A 105 -1.60 7.98 -0.17
C TRP A 105 -2.52 7.13 -1.02
N MET A 106 -3.79 6.98 -0.61
CA MET A 106 -4.77 6.17 -1.34
C MET A 106 -4.96 6.69 -2.77
N ALA A 107 -5.13 8.00 -2.93
CA ALA A 107 -5.29 8.63 -4.24
C ALA A 107 -4.06 8.40 -5.13
N GLN A 108 -2.85 8.60 -4.60
CA GLN A 108 -1.62 8.42 -5.35
C GLN A 108 -1.42 6.95 -5.77
N ARG A 109 -1.70 5.97 -4.90
CA ARG A 109 -1.65 4.54 -5.27
C ARG A 109 -2.68 4.19 -6.35
N LEU A 110 -3.89 4.74 -6.29
CA LEU A 110 -4.92 4.53 -7.32
C LEU A 110 -4.51 5.14 -8.66
N SER A 111 -3.92 6.34 -8.67
CA SER A 111 -3.40 6.95 -9.90
C SER A 111 -2.33 6.08 -10.56
N VAL A 112 -1.45 5.46 -9.77
CA VAL A 112 -0.47 4.48 -10.28
C VAL A 112 -1.19 3.25 -10.86
N ALA A 113 -2.16 2.68 -10.14
CA ALA A 113 -2.90 1.50 -10.60
C ALA A 113 -3.62 1.76 -11.94
N LEU A 114 -4.31 2.90 -12.06
CA LEU A 114 -5.00 3.30 -13.29
C LEU A 114 -4.03 3.57 -14.43
N GLY A 115 -2.89 4.22 -14.15
CA GLY A 115 -1.84 4.46 -15.15
C GLY A 115 -1.23 3.16 -15.69
N VAL A 116 -0.98 2.18 -14.82
CA VAL A 116 -0.50 0.86 -15.22
C VAL A 116 -1.54 0.12 -16.07
N ALA A 117 -2.81 0.13 -15.67
CA ALA A 117 -3.88 -0.51 -16.42
C ALA A 117 -4.05 0.13 -17.82
N HIS A 118 -4.04 1.45 -17.89
CA HIS A 118 -4.12 2.18 -19.16
C HIS A 118 -2.92 1.90 -20.05
N GLY A 119 -1.70 1.92 -19.50
CA GLY A 119 -0.49 1.57 -20.26
C GLY A 119 -0.56 0.15 -20.84
N ALA A 120 -1.07 -0.82 -20.06
CA ALA A 120 -1.26 -2.18 -20.54
C ALA A 120 -2.24 -2.27 -21.72
N VAL A 121 -3.34 -1.49 -21.69
CA VAL A 121 -4.31 -1.40 -22.81
C VAL A 121 -3.65 -0.85 -24.08
N GLU A 122 -2.69 0.06 -23.95
CA GLU A 122 -1.91 0.60 -25.06
C GLU A 122 -0.73 -0.30 -25.51
N GLY A 123 -0.60 -1.49 -24.92
CA GLY A 123 0.49 -2.42 -25.22
C GLY A 123 1.84 -2.01 -24.62
N ARG A 124 1.87 -1.06 -23.68
CA ARG A 124 3.09 -0.66 -22.96
C ARG A 124 3.42 -1.70 -21.88
N VAL A 125 4.62 -2.26 -21.96
CA VAL A 125 5.19 -3.12 -20.93
C VAL A 125 6.44 -2.43 -20.38
N HIS A 126 6.42 -2.10 -19.09
CA HIS A 126 7.54 -1.46 -18.39
C HIS A 126 8.08 -2.40 -17.32
N PRO A 127 9.02 -3.31 -17.66
CA PRO A 127 9.64 -4.17 -16.67
C PRO A 127 10.41 -3.35 -15.64
N THR A 128 10.33 -3.72 -14.36
CA THR A 128 11.12 -3.15 -13.27
C THR A 128 12.12 -4.20 -12.78
N PRO A 129 13.20 -4.46 -13.54
CA PRO A 129 14.11 -5.56 -13.23
C PRO A 129 14.88 -5.26 -11.94
N SER A 130 15.05 -6.30 -11.12
CA SER A 130 15.97 -6.31 -9.99
C SER A 130 16.54 -7.72 -9.84
N LYS A 131 17.68 -7.89 -9.17
CA LYS A 131 18.25 -9.23 -8.93
C LYS A 131 17.22 -10.16 -8.26
N SER A 132 16.54 -9.67 -7.22
CA SER A 132 15.52 -10.45 -6.50
C SER A 132 14.28 -10.76 -7.34
N ALA A 133 13.78 -9.80 -8.13
CA ALA A 133 12.60 -10.02 -8.96
C ALA A 133 12.90 -10.93 -10.17
N CYS A 134 14.04 -10.73 -10.84
CA CYS A 134 14.41 -11.51 -12.03
C CYS A 134 14.68 -12.97 -11.70
N ARG A 135 15.30 -13.26 -10.54
CA ARG A 135 15.63 -14.62 -10.08
C ARG A 135 14.42 -15.56 -10.01
N TYR A 136 13.25 -15.03 -9.67
CA TYR A 136 12.01 -15.80 -9.52
C TYR A 136 10.96 -15.50 -10.59
N CYS A 137 11.29 -14.68 -11.60
CA CYS A 137 10.35 -14.31 -12.65
C CYS A 137 10.24 -15.44 -13.70
N PRO A 138 9.05 -16.04 -13.90
CA PRO A 138 8.87 -17.19 -14.79
C PRO A 138 9.04 -16.84 -16.27
N VAL A 139 8.92 -15.56 -16.62
CA VAL A 139 9.09 -15.04 -17.99
C VAL A 139 10.41 -14.28 -18.16
N SER A 140 11.36 -14.47 -17.25
CA SER A 140 12.67 -13.82 -17.31
C SER A 140 13.41 -14.10 -18.62
N SER A 141 13.29 -15.31 -19.17
CA SER A 141 13.94 -15.72 -20.42
C SER A 141 13.60 -14.86 -21.65
N ILE A 142 12.42 -14.24 -21.67
CA ILE A 142 11.96 -13.37 -22.77
C ILE A 142 12.06 -11.87 -22.43
N CYS A 143 12.49 -11.52 -21.22
CA CYS A 143 12.63 -10.14 -20.80
C CYS A 143 13.99 -9.58 -21.23
N ALA A 144 13.98 -8.64 -22.19
CA ALA A 144 15.20 -8.03 -22.74
C ALA A 144 16.03 -7.23 -21.73
N VAL A 145 15.46 -6.89 -20.57
CA VAL A 145 16.10 -6.10 -19.51
C VAL A 145 16.29 -6.90 -18.22
N LYS A 146 16.27 -8.24 -18.29
CA LYS A 146 16.51 -9.09 -17.11
C LYS A 146 17.89 -8.80 -16.51
N MET A 147 18.00 -8.90 -15.18
CA MET A 147 19.27 -8.89 -14.48
C MET A 147 19.67 -10.33 -14.15
N GLU A 148 20.90 -10.72 -14.51
CA GLU A 148 21.51 -11.98 -14.12
C GLU A 148 22.40 -11.76 -12.87
N GLU A 149 22.59 -12.80 -12.05
CA GLU A 149 23.61 -12.76 -11.00
C GLU A 149 24.96 -13.10 -11.65
N ASP A 150 25.96 -12.23 -11.52
CA ASP A 150 27.36 -12.61 -11.76
C ASP A 150 27.74 -13.64 -10.70
N TYR A 151 28.00 -14.89 -11.12
CA TYR A 151 28.47 -15.97 -10.25
C TYR A 151 29.97 -15.86 -9.98
#